data_AF-A0A8U0A5C2-F1
#
_entry.id   AF-A0A8U0A5C2-F1
#
_cell.length_a   1.000
_cell.length_b   1.000
_cell.length_c   1.000
_cell.angle_alpha   90.00
_cell.angle_beta   90.00
_cell.angle_gamma   90.00
#
_symmetry.space_group_name_H-M   'P 1'
#
loop_
_entity.id
_entity.type
_entity.pdbx_description
1 polymer ?
#
loop_
_entity_poly.entity_id
_entity_poly.type
_entity_poly.pdbx_seq_one_letter_code
_entity_poly.pdbx_strand_id
1 'polypeptide(L)'
;MTNKKFESEDSETREAIDRAASGAPAAGWAIRDRFSSDEIFQRLIASADEEIATGKQELIFSGFAAGFAIVLSFIGYAVGKTYFPHNNFLSAILYPLGFMYIILGRYQLYTENTLPPVVLVLTRLASVPLLIRVWTIVLIGNVLGAGLGSYILANTHVLSPQTMEAGAMFAKHGLETAWWDVFFKSLFAGWLVAGVVWLGNAARDTIARLLLIYIVFYTIAVADLFHVITAACDVFYFVFVNGSGVSIFYEFWLPVLLGNTVGGVFLVGLVNFAQVEQHPYPEARVLSPRELLFSWKGGQTNTPAHSTDEESKPISE
;
A
#
# COMPACT_ATOMS: atom_id res chain seq x y z
N MET A 1 -13.46 -49.39 10.15
CA MET A 1 -12.97 -48.57 9.01
C MET A 1 -13.83 -47.35 8.71
N THR A 2 -15.05 -47.24 9.25
CA THR A 2 -15.99 -46.12 9.01
C THR A 2 -15.71 -44.86 9.83
N ASN A 3 -15.26 -44.95 11.08
CA ASN A 3 -15.09 -43.77 11.95
C ASN A 3 -13.94 -42.84 11.51
N LYS A 4 -12.83 -43.42 11.03
CA LYS A 4 -11.65 -42.66 10.56
C LYS A 4 -11.93 -41.84 9.30
N LYS A 5 -12.89 -42.28 8.48
CA LYS A 5 -13.24 -41.65 7.21
C LYS A 5 -14.18 -40.46 7.41
N PHE A 6 -15.10 -40.56 8.38
CA PHE A 6 -15.92 -39.43 8.82
C PHE A 6 -15.10 -38.36 9.55
N GLU A 7 -14.15 -38.75 10.41
CA GLU A 7 -13.23 -37.79 11.07
C GLU A 7 -12.31 -37.09 10.06
N SER A 8 -11.83 -37.79 9.03
CA SER A 8 -11.00 -37.18 7.98
C SER A 8 -11.80 -36.22 7.11
N GLU A 9 -13.01 -36.61 6.68
CA GLU A 9 -13.90 -35.77 5.88
C GLU A 9 -14.35 -34.50 6.64
N ASP A 10 -14.67 -34.60 7.93
CA ASP A 10 -15.00 -33.43 8.77
C ASP A 10 -13.78 -32.52 9.00
N SER A 11 -12.57 -33.09 9.10
CA SER A 11 -11.34 -32.29 9.25
C SER A 11 -10.96 -31.56 7.96
N GLU A 12 -11.05 -32.23 6.81
CA GLU A 12 -10.79 -31.64 5.49
C GLU A 12 -11.82 -30.55 5.16
N THR A 13 -13.09 -30.79 5.51
CA THR A 13 -14.17 -29.80 5.30
C THR A 13 -13.98 -28.57 6.21
N ARG A 14 -13.53 -28.77 7.46
CA ARG A 14 -13.20 -27.65 8.37
C ARG A 14 -11.99 -26.87 7.90
N GLU A 15 -10.94 -27.55 7.45
CA GLU A 15 -9.72 -26.92 6.94
C GLU A 15 -9.99 -26.14 5.65
N ALA A 16 -10.88 -26.64 4.78
CA ALA A 16 -11.35 -25.94 3.58
C ALA A 16 -12.21 -24.70 3.89
N ILE A 17 -12.92 -24.66 5.02
CA ILE A 17 -13.70 -23.49 5.46
C ILE A 17 -12.79 -22.43 6.09
N ASP A 18 -11.75 -22.85 6.82
CA ASP A 18 -10.89 -21.96 7.59
C ASP A 18 -9.70 -21.42 6.75
N ARG A 19 -9.58 -21.78 5.46
CA ARG A 19 -8.57 -21.30 4.50
C ARG A 19 -9.21 -20.67 3.26
N ALA A 20 -8.64 -19.56 2.79
CA ALA A 20 -9.00 -18.95 1.51
C ALA A 20 -8.42 -19.74 0.33
N ALA A 21 -8.90 -19.48 -0.89
CA ALA A 21 -8.36 -20.09 -2.11
C ALA A 21 -6.86 -19.85 -2.32
N SER A 22 -6.33 -18.75 -1.76
CA SER A 22 -4.90 -18.41 -1.74
C SER A 22 -4.10 -19.14 -0.66
N GLY A 23 -4.72 -20.01 0.13
CA GLY A 23 -4.11 -20.68 1.30
C GLY A 23 -4.00 -19.81 2.56
N ALA A 24 -4.41 -18.54 2.50
CA ALA A 24 -4.40 -17.64 3.64
C ALA A 24 -5.48 -18.03 4.69
N PRO A 25 -5.22 -17.87 6.00
CA PRO A 25 -6.23 -18.10 7.04
C PRO A 25 -7.49 -17.22 6.83
N ALA A 26 -8.67 -17.86 6.74
CA ALA A 26 -9.96 -17.19 6.63
C ALA A 26 -10.56 -16.86 8.01
N ALA A 27 -10.20 -17.62 9.04
CA ALA A 27 -10.55 -17.39 10.44
C ALA A 27 -9.33 -17.55 11.34
N GLY A 28 -9.42 -17.06 12.59
CA GLY A 28 -8.34 -17.19 13.56
C GLY A 28 -8.46 -18.53 14.23
N TRP A 29 -7.34 -19.24 14.37
CA TRP A 29 -7.27 -20.60 14.88
C TRP A 29 -7.72 -20.68 16.34
N ALA A 30 -7.21 -19.78 17.19
CA ALA A 30 -7.56 -19.75 18.61
C ALA A 30 -8.92 -19.09 18.86
N ILE A 31 -9.14 -17.94 18.22
CA ILE A 31 -10.38 -17.18 18.33
C ILE A 31 -10.83 -16.83 16.93
N ARG A 32 -12.04 -17.27 16.60
CA ARG A 32 -12.52 -17.23 15.22
C ARG A 32 -12.55 -15.86 14.61
N ASP A 33 -12.63 -14.76 15.37
CA ASP A 33 -12.67 -13.36 14.92
C ASP A 33 -11.33 -12.60 15.10
N ARG A 34 -10.31 -13.21 15.72
CA ARG A 34 -9.03 -12.57 16.04
C ARG A 34 -7.87 -13.41 15.54
N PHE A 35 -7.10 -12.84 14.61
CA PHE A 35 -5.90 -13.47 14.08
C PHE A 35 -4.71 -13.31 15.01
N SER A 36 -3.89 -14.35 15.11
CA SER A 36 -2.54 -14.26 15.67
C SER A 36 -1.63 -13.46 14.75
N SER A 37 -0.46 -13.06 15.26
CA SER A 37 0.55 -12.35 14.47
C SER A 37 1.01 -13.17 13.24
N ASP A 38 1.15 -14.49 13.39
CA ASP A 38 1.54 -15.39 12.30
C ASP A 38 0.44 -15.53 11.24
N GLU A 39 -0.83 -15.55 11.66
CA GLU A 39 -1.96 -15.61 10.73
C GLU A 39 -2.08 -14.32 9.92
N ILE A 40 -1.86 -13.16 10.55
CA ILE A 40 -1.82 -11.87 9.85
C ILE A 40 -0.68 -11.88 8.82
N PHE A 41 0.48 -12.44 9.18
CA PHE A 41 1.62 -12.55 8.27
C PHE A 41 1.37 -13.48 7.10
N GLN A 42 0.74 -14.64 7.31
CA GLN A 42 0.32 -15.52 6.21
C GLN A 42 -0.64 -14.82 5.25
N ARG A 43 -1.60 -14.06 5.78
CA ARG A 43 -2.51 -13.25 4.96
C ARG A 43 -1.78 -12.17 4.17
N LEU A 44 -0.82 -11.49 4.82
CA LEU A 44 0.01 -10.49 4.19
C LEU A 44 0.84 -11.07 3.04
N ILE A 45 1.46 -12.24 3.23
CA ILE A 45 2.22 -12.94 2.20
C ILE A 45 1.35 -13.31 1.01
N ALA A 46 0.14 -13.84 1.26
CA ALA A 46 -0.79 -14.17 0.19
C ALA A 46 -1.20 -12.92 -0.61
N SER A 47 -1.46 -11.81 0.08
CA SER A 47 -1.74 -10.52 -0.59
C SER A 47 -0.53 -10.01 -1.37
N ALA A 48 0.69 -10.17 -0.84
CA ALA A 48 1.91 -9.73 -1.50
C ALA A 48 2.21 -10.55 -2.76
N ASP A 49 1.90 -11.84 -2.75
CA ASP A 49 2.08 -12.75 -3.88
C ASP A 49 1.22 -12.33 -5.08
N GLU A 50 -0.05 -12.01 -4.82
CA GLU A 50 -0.98 -11.46 -5.81
C GLU A 50 -0.48 -10.12 -6.37
N GLU A 51 -0.02 -9.22 -5.49
CA GLU A 51 0.48 -7.90 -5.87
C GLU A 51 1.75 -7.97 -6.72
N ILE A 52 2.71 -8.82 -6.35
CA ILE A 52 3.98 -8.92 -7.09
C ILE A 52 3.82 -9.60 -8.45
N ALA A 53 2.79 -10.45 -8.60
CA ALA A 53 2.42 -11.08 -9.86
C ALA A 53 1.68 -10.13 -10.83
N THR A 54 1.24 -8.96 -10.36
CA THR A 54 0.41 -8.03 -11.13
C THR A 54 1.11 -7.53 -12.39
N GLY A 55 0.35 -7.45 -13.50
CA GLY A 55 0.84 -7.02 -14.81
C GLY A 55 1.24 -5.54 -14.84
N LYS A 56 2.21 -5.18 -15.70
CA LYS A 56 2.68 -3.78 -15.79
C LYS A 56 1.57 -2.78 -16.12
N GLN A 57 0.65 -3.13 -17.02
CA GLN A 57 -0.44 -2.25 -17.42
C GLN A 57 -1.38 -1.97 -16.24
N GLU A 58 -1.75 -3.02 -15.51
CA GLU A 58 -2.59 -2.91 -14.32
C GLU A 58 -1.93 -2.05 -13.24
N LEU A 59 -0.65 -2.27 -12.94
CA LEU A 59 0.11 -1.43 -12.01
C LEU A 59 0.12 0.05 -12.43
N ILE A 60 0.31 0.34 -13.72
CA ILE A 60 0.32 1.73 -14.24
C ILE A 60 -1.06 2.37 -14.08
N PHE A 61 -2.13 1.73 -14.54
CA PHE A 61 -3.47 2.33 -14.51
C PHE A 61 -4.03 2.42 -13.09
N SER A 62 -3.82 1.38 -12.28
CA SER A 62 -4.20 1.37 -10.86
C SER A 62 -3.39 2.41 -10.08
N GLY A 63 -2.08 2.51 -10.33
CA GLY A 63 -1.22 3.52 -9.75
C GLY A 63 -1.62 4.94 -10.16
N PHE A 64 -1.95 5.14 -11.43
CA PHE A 64 -2.45 6.41 -11.92
C PHE A 64 -3.78 6.80 -11.26
N ALA A 65 -4.72 5.85 -11.15
CA ALA A 65 -5.99 6.07 -10.47
C ALA A 65 -5.79 6.40 -8.98
N ALA A 66 -4.87 5.72 -8.29
CA ALA A 66 -4.51 6.04 -6.91
C ALA A 66 -3.95 7.47 -6.78
N GLY A 67 -3.02 7.82 -7.66
CA GLY A 67 -2.46 9.18 -7.73
C GLY A 67 -3.52 10.24 -7.95
N PHE A 68 -4.47 9.99 -8.86
CA PHE A 68 -5.56 10.91 -9.13
C PHE A 68 -6.54 11.01 -7.95
N ALA A 69 -6.87 9.88 -7.31
CA ALA A 69 -7.75 9.84 -6.15
C ALA A 69 -7.17 10.59 -4.93
N ILE A 70 -5.83 10.67 -4.80
CA ILE A 70 -5.19 11.44 -3.71
C ILE A 70 -5.56 12.92 -3.71
N VAL A 71 -5.97 13.44 -4.87
CA VAL A 71 -6.35 14.85 -5.04
C VAL A 71 -7.58 15.17 -4.20
N LEU A 72 -8.42 14.18 -3.88
CA LEU A 72 -9.52 14.33 -2.93
C LEU A 72 -9.02 14.67 -1.51
N SER A 73 -7.88 14.11 -1.08
CA SER A 73 -7.24 14.48 0.19
C SER A 73 -6.74 15.93 0.16
N PHE A 74 -6.14 16.36 -0.97
CA PHE A 74 -5.72 17.75 -1.16
C PHE A 74 -6.91 18.71 -1.08
N ILE A 75 -7.99 18.43 -1.82
CA ILE A 75 -9.23 19.22 -1.82
C ILE A 75 -9.79 19.30 -0.39
N GLY A 76 -9.93 18.15 0.28
CA GLY A 76 -10.47 18.08 1.62
C GLY A 76 -9.67 18.92 2.62
N TYR A 77 -8.34 18.83 2.55
CA TYR A 77 -7.47 19.58 3.45
C TYR A 77 -7.42 21.07 3.13
N ALA A 78 -7.41 21.45 1.84
CA ALA A 78 -7.47 22.85 1.42
C ALA A 78 -8.78 23.52 1.89
N VAL A 79 -9.91 22.83 1.72
CA VAL A 79 -11.22 23.28 2.23
C VAL A 79 -11.16 23.43 3.75
N GLY A 80 -10.66 22.42 4.46
CA GLY A 80 -10.52 22.48 5.90
C GLY A 80 -9.64 23.63 6.38
N LYS A 81 -8.49 23.88 5.74
CA LYS A 81 -7.60 25.00 6.07
C LYS A 81 -8.18 26.36 5.68
N THR A 82 -9.10 26.42 4.72
CA THR A 82 -9.86 27.63 4.38
C THR A 82 -10.81 28.01 5.51
N TYR A 83 -11.61 27.06 6.00
CA TYR A 83 -12.66 27.33 6.99
C TYR A 83 -12.17 27.28 8.45
N PHE A 84 -11.09 26.53 8.71
CA PHE A 84 -10.51 26.34 10.04
C PHE A 84 -9.00 26.62 10.04
N PRO A 85 -8.54 27.82 9.64
CA PRO A 85 -7.11 28.11 9.41
C PRO A 85 -6.24 27.93 10.66
N HIS A 86 -6.82 28.17 11.85
CA HIS A 86 -6.13 28.08 13.14
C HIS A 86 -6.44 26.80 13.91
N ASN A 87 -7.19 25.85 13.33
CA ASN A 87 -7.55 24.61 14.00
C ASN A 87 -7.17 23.40 13.13
N ASN A 88 -5.98 22.87 13.38
CA ASN A 88 -5.43 21.75 12.61
C ASN A 88 -6.32 20.50 12.70
N PHE A 89 -6.93 20.22 13.86
CA PHE A 89 -7.85 19.08 14.03
C PHE A 89 -9.06 19.20 13.10
N LEU A 90 -9.78 20.32 13.12
CA LEU A 90 -10.95 20.52 12.26
C LEU A 90 -10.56 20.60 10.78
N SER A 91 -9.42 21.22 10.46
CA SER A 91 -8.96 21.33 9.08
C SER A 91 -8.62 19.99 8.43
N ALA A 92 -8.27 18.97 9.22
CA ALA A 92 -7.83 17.67 8.73
C ALA A 92 -8.96 16.65 8.54
N ILE A 93 -10.21 16.96 8.92
CA ILE A 93 -11.33 16.00 8.92
C ILE A 93 -11.53 15.32 7.55
N LEU A 94 -11.32 16.06 6.46
CA LEU A 94 -11.52 15.56 5.10
C LEU A 94 -10.23 15.04 4.44
N TYR A 95 -9.07 15.13 5.11
CA TYR A 95 -7.80 14.65 4.57
C TYR A 95 -7.81 13.14 4.25
N PRO A 96 -8.48 12.25 5.00
CA PRO A 96 -8.48 10.82 4.69
C PRO A 96 -9.25 10.43 3.42
N LEU A 97 -10.02 11.33 2.79
CA LEU A 97 -10.94 11.00 1.69
C LEU A 97 -10.24 10.25 0.53
N GLY A 98 -9.13 10.78 0.01
CA GLY A 98 -8.39 10.14 -1.08
C GLY A 98 -7.88 8.75 -0.69
N PHE A 99 -7.34 8.61 0.52
CA PHE A 99 -6.85 7.33 1.02
C PHE A 99 -7.96 6.28 1.20
N MET A 100 -9.16 6.69 1.62
CA MET A 100 -10.31 5.77 1.68
C MET A 100 -10.67 5.24 0.30
N TYR A 101 -10.69 6.09 -0.74
CA TYR A 101 -10.94 5.65 -2.11
C TYR A 101 -9.87 4.68 -2.60
N ILE A 102 -8.61 5.00 -2.34
CA ILE A 102 -7.46 4.21 -2.77
C ILE A 102 -7.49 2.82 -2.13
N ILE A 103 -7.55 2.75 -0.80
CA ILE A 103 -7.37 1.49 -0.08
C ILE A 103 -8.63 0.62 -0.17
N LEU A 104 -9.83 1.20 -0.04
CA LEU A 104 -11.07 0.42 -0.20
C LEU A 104 -11.29 0.00 -1.67
N GLY A 105 -10.86 0.85 -2.61
CA GLY A 105 -10.89 0.58 -4.05
C GLY A 105 -9.77 -0.34 -4.54
N ARG A 106 -8.83 -0.74 -3.67
CA ARG A 106 -7.65 -1.56 -3.98
C ARG A 106 -6.80 -0.98 -5.11
N TYR A 107 -6.66 0.34 -5.14
CA TYR A 107 -5.75 0.99 -6.07
C TYR A 107 -4.31 0.87 -5.60
N GLN A 108 -3.39 0.72 -6.54
CA GLN A 108 -1.97 0.51 -6.24
C GLN A 108 -1.33 1.81 -5.73
N LEU A 109 -1.06 1.87 -4.43
CA LEU A 109 -0.36 2.99 -3.79
C LEU A 109 1.07 2.60 -3.42
N TYR A 110 2.03 3.47 -3.76
CA TYR A 110 3.45 3.22 -3.51
C TYR A 110 3.75 2.92 -2.04
N THR A 111 3.16 3.68 -1.11
CA THR A 111 3.41 3.53 0.32
C THR A 111 2.77 2.29 0.91
N GLU A 112 1.63 1.84 0.37
CA GLU A 112 1.04 0.54 0.70
C GLU A 112 1.95 -0.62 0.25
N ASN A 113 2.59 -0.46 -0.91
CA ASN A 113 3.58 -1.38 -1.47
C ASN A 113 4.93 -1.42 -0.72
N THR A 114 5.12 -0.67 0.37
CA THR A 114 6.36 -0.72 1.17
C THR A 114 6.36 -1.82 2.23
N LEU A 115 5.22 -2.49 2.46
CA LEU A 115 5.12 -3.62 3.39
C LEU A 115 5.05 -4.98 2.65
N PRO A 116 4.02 -5.29 1.83
CA PRO A 116 3.84 -6.65 1.31
C PRO A 116 4.98 -7.14 0.39
N PRO A 117 5.37 -6.41 -0.69
CA PRO A 117 6.49 -6.82 -1.54
C PRO A 117 7.84 -6.93 -0.80
N VAL A 118 8.05 -6.09 0.22
CA VAL A 118 9.28 -6.10 1.03
C VAL A 118 9.35 -7.37 1.87
N VAL A 119 8.23 -7.79 2.46
CA VAL A 119 8.16 -9.06 3.17
C VAL A 119 8.58 -10.22 2.26
N LEU A 120 8.10 -10.29 1.02
CA LEU A 120 8.49 -11.34 0.09
C LEU A 120 9.99 -11.34 -0.22
N VAL A 121 10.62 -10.17 -0.31
CA VAL A 121 12.08 -10.08 -0.51
C VAL A 121 12.83 -10.55 0.74
N LEU A 122 12.38 -10.16 1.94
CA LEU A 122 13.03 -10.57 3.18
C LEU A 122 12.89 -12.07 3.47
N THR A 123 11.77 -12.67 3.08
CA THR A 123 11.55 -14.13 3.12
C THR A 123 12.16 -14.86 1.92
N ARG A 124 12.83 -14.13 1.01
CA ARG A 124 13.44 -14.63 -0.23
C ARG A 124 12.48 -15.36 -1.17
N LEU A 125 11.21 -14.99 -1.12
CA LEU A 125 10.15 -15.43 -2.05
C LEU A 125 10.07 -14.51 -3.29
N ALA A 126 10.66 -13.32 -3.22
CA ALA A 126 10.78 -12.40 -4.33
C ALA A 126 12.19 -11.82 -4.45
N SER A 127 12.55 -11.43 -5.67
CA SER A 127 13.83 -10.79 -5.96
C SER A 127 13.76 -9.26 -5.82
N VAL A 128 14.87 -8.64 -5.42
CA VAL A 128 15.02 -7.18 -5.27
C VAL A 128 14.71 -6.42 -6.57
N PRO A 129 15.16 -6.86 -7.77
CA PRO A 129 14.80 -6.18 -9.01
C PRO A 129 13.30 -6.16 -9.28
N LEU A 130 12.58 -7.23 -8.91
CA LEU A 130 11.13 -7.29 -9.06
C LEU A 130 10.42 -6.30 -8.12
N LEU A 131 10.86 -6.21 -6.86
CA LEU A 131 10.42 -5.20 -5.90
C LEU A 131 10.62 -3.78 -6.47
N ILE A 132 11.83 -3.46 -6.94
CA ILE A 132 12.17 -2.16 -7.52
C ILE A 132 11.28 -1.85 -8.74
N ARG A 133 10.96 -2.85 -9.56
CA ARG A 133 10.03 -2.68 -10.69
C ARG A 133 8.64 -2.27 -10.21
N VAL A 134 8.07 -2.99 -9.24
CA VAL A 134 6.73 -2.68 -8.72
C VAL A 134 6.73 -1.26 -8.15
N TRP A 135 7.68 -0.95 -7.27
CA TRP A 135 7.86 0.37 -6.69
C TRP A 135 7.96 1.48 -7.72
N THR A 136 8.81 1.31 -8.73
CA THR A 136 9.02 2.34 -9.75
C THR A 136 7.77 2.56 -10.60
N ILE A 137 7.11 1.49 -11.03
CA ILE A 137 5.90 1.59 -11.86
C ILE A 137 4.77 2.29 -11.08
N VAL A 138 4.52 1.83 -9.85
CA VAL A 138 3.44 2.38 -9.01
C VAL A 138 3.74 3.82 -8.62
N LEU A 139 4.97 4.15 -8.22
CA LEU A 139 5.37 5.51 -7.87
C LEU A 139 5.20 6.46 -9.06
N ILE A 140 5.65 6.08 -10.26
CA ILE A 140 5.46 6.89 -11.47
C ILE A 140 3.97 7.08 -11.75
N GLY A 141 3.16 6.01 -11.71
CA GLY A 141 1.72 6.10 -11.87
C GLY A 141 1.09 7.08 -10.88
N ASN A 142 1.38 6.92 -9.58
CA ASN A 142 0.86 7.78 -8.52
C ASN A 142 1.24 9.26 -8.72
N VAL A 143 2.52 9.53 -9.02
CA VAL A 143 3.03 10.89 -9.24
C VAL A 143 2.37 11.52 -10.47
N LEU A 144 2.20 10.78 -11.57
CA LEU A 144 1.53 11.27 -12.77
C LEU A 144 0.03 11.54 -12.55
N GLY A 145 -0.66 10.66 -11.82
CA GLY A 145 -2.07 10.85 -11.47
C GLY A 145 -2.29 12.07 -10.58
N ALA A 146 -1.43 12.23 -9.56
CA ALA A 146 -1.44 13.39 -8.68
C ALA A 146 -1.13 14.67 -9.46
N GLY A 147 -0.12 14.63 -10.35
CA GLY A 147 0.23 15.74 -11.23
C GLY A 147 -0.91 16.18 -12.15
N LEU A 148 -1.62 15.24 -12.79
CA LEU A 148 -2.78 15.58 -13.61
C LEU A 148 -3.90 16.23 -12.78
N GLY A 149 -4.21 15.67 -11.61
CA GLY A 149 -5.24 16.25 -10.75
C GLY A 149 -4.87 17.64 -10.23
N SER A 150 -3.62 17.84 -9.79
CA SER A 150 -3.10 19.15 -9.42
C SER A 150 -3.14 20.15 -10.58
N TYR A 151 -2.82 19.71 -11.80
CA TYR A 151 -2.90 20.55 -13.00
C TYR A 151 -4.34 21.02 -13.25
N ILE A 152 -5.32 20.12 -13.15
CA ILE A 152 -6.74 20.46 -13.27
C ILE A 152 -7.12 21.47 -12.18
N LEU A 153 -6.76 21.22 -10.92
CA LEU A 153 -7.07 22.16 -9.83
C LEU A 153 -6.43 23.54 -10.03
N ALA A 154 -5.21 23.62 -10.56
CA ALA A 154 -4.51 24.89 -10.75
C ALA A 154 -5.08 25.71 -11.93
N ASN A 155 -5.64 25.05 -12.95
CA ASN A 155 -6.09 25.68 -14.19
C ASN A 155 -7.62 25.79 -14.31
N THR A 156 -8.36 25.37 -13.28
CA THR A 156 -9.83 25.42 -13.28
C THR A 156 -10.34 26.08 -12.01
N HIS A 157 -11.59 26.55 -12.03
CA HIS A 157 -12.25 27.17 -10.87
C HIS A 157 -13.06 26.15 -10.07
N VAL A 158 -12.56 24.92 -9.94
CA VAL A 158 -13.21 23.86 -9.16
C VAL A 158 -13.26 24.23 -7.67
N LEU A 159 -12.26 24.98 -7.18
CA LEU A 159 -12.18 25.48 -5.81
C LEU A 159 -12.32 27.00 -5.77
N SER A 160 -12.78 27.52 -4.63
CA SER A 160 -12.81 28.97 -4.40
C SER A 160 -11.38 29.55 -4.44
N PRO A 161 -11.20 30.84 -4.82
CA PRO A 161 -9.88 31.48 -4.80
C PRO A 161 -9.17 31.35 -3.45
N GLN A 162 -9.91 31.46 -2.34
CA GLN A 162 -9.39 31.33 -0.98
C GLN A 162 -8.89 29.91 -0.71
N THR A 163 -9.59 28.90 -1.21
CA THR A 163 -9.20 27.49 -1.07
C THR A 163 -7.99 27.15 -1.93
N MET A 164 -7.90 27.73 -3.13
CA MET A 164 -6.71 27.61 -3.97
C MET A 164 -5.47 28.20 -3.27
N GLU A 165 -5.61 29.38 -2.67
CA GLU A 165 -4.53 30.02 -1.89
C GLU A 165 -4.12 29.16 -0.69
N ALA A 166 -5.07 28.60 0.04
CA ALA A 166 -4.79 27.69 1.16
C ALA A 166 -3.99 26.46 0.71
N GLY A 167 -4.33 25.86 -0.44
CA GLY A 167 -3.62 24.71 -1.01
C GLY A 167 -2.20 25.04 -1.46
N ALA A 168 -1.96 26.26 -1.97
CA ALA A 168 -0.62 26.70 -2.36
C ALA A 168 0.35 26.80 -1.16
N MET A 169 -0.17 26.92 0.06
CA MET A 169 0.65 27.00 1.27
C MET A 169 1.23 25.65 1.72
N PHE A 170 0.73 24.51 1.23
CA PHE A 170 1.18 23.18 1.70
C PHE A 170 2.63 22.90 1.34
N ALA A 171 3.00 23.08 0.07
CA ALA A 171 4.38 22.90 -0.36
C ALA A 171 5.32 23.96 0.24
N LYS A 172 4.82 25.19 0.45
CA LYS A 172 5.58 26.25 1.12
C LYS A 172 5.93 25.88 2.56
N HIS A 173 4.98 25.36 3.33
CA HIS A 173 5.23 24.85 4.68
C HIS A 173 6.26 23.71 4.69
N GLY A 174 6.18 22.82 3.70
CA GLY A 174 7.19 21.77 3.49
C GLY A 174 8.59 22.32 3.24
N LEU A 175 8.71 23.35 2.38
CA LEU A 175 9.97 24.03 2.07
C LEU A 175 10.54 24.86 3.23
N GLU A 176 9.68 25.38 4.10
CA GLU A 176 10.08 26.10 5.31
C GLU A 176 10.53 25.16 6.44
N THR A 177 10.20 23.86 6.34
CA THR A 177 10.63 22.83 7.28
C THR A 177 12.04 22.33 6.90
N ALA A 178 12.92 22.16 7.88
CA ALA A 178 14.28 21.68 7.61
C ALA A 178 14.27 20.29 6.96
N TRP A 179 15.20 20.05 6.03
CA TRP A 179 15.24 18.84 5.19
C TRP A 179 15.18 17.54 6.00
N TRP A 180 15.93 17.46 7.11
CA TRP A 180 15.93 16.28 7.98
C TRP A 180 14.66 16.15 8.82
N ASP A 181 14.02 17.27 9.19
CA ASP A 181 12.74 17.24 9.88
C ASP A 181 11.64 16.72 8.93
N VAL A 182 11.65 17.15 7.66
CA VAL A 182 10.79 16.58 6.61
C VAL A 182 11.02 15.07 6.49
N PHE A 183 12.28 14.63 6.41
CA PHE A 183 12.63 13.21 6.33
C PHE A 183 12.08 12.41 7.52
N PHE A 184 12.29 12.85 8.76
CA PHE A 184 11.81 12.11 9.95
C PHE A 184 10.29 12.16 10.11
N LYS A 185 9.64 13.30 9.81
CA LYS A 185 8.17 13.37 9.74
C LYS A 185 7.61 12.36 8.74
N SER A 186 8.25 12.25 7.58
CA SER A 186 7.89 11.27 6.55
C SER A 186 8.21 9.84 6.91
N LEU A 187 9.25 9.60 7.70
CA LEU A 187 9.54 8.28 8.26
C LEU A 187 8.39 7.79 9.14
N PHE A 188 7.88 8.64 10.03
CA PHE A 188 6.71 8.28 10.82
C PHE A 188 5.43 8.13 9.97
N ALA A 189 5.24 8.95 8.93
CA ALA A 189 4.14 8.75 7.99
C ALA A 189 4.22 7.38 7.30
N GLY A 190 5.40 7.01 6.79
CA GLY A 190 5.63 5.70 6.15
C GLY A 190 5.38 4.53 7.09
N TRP A 191 5.82 4.65 8.35
CA TRP A 191 5.52 3.67 9.39
C TRP A 191 4.01 3.53 9.58
N LEU A 192 3.30 4.64 9.82
CA LEU A 192 1.85 4.62 10.01
C LEU A 192 1.11 3.96 8.85
N VAL A 193 1.50 4.25 7.60
CA VAL A 193 0.91 3.61 6.41
C VAL A 193 1.19 2.10 6.39
N ALA A 194 2.43 1.66 6.63
CA ALA A 194 2.73 0.23 6.73
C ALA A 194 1.91 -0.45 7.85
N GLY A 195 1.68 0.26 8.96
CA GLY A 195 0.80 -0.18 10.04
C GLY A 195 -0.65 -0.37 9.58
N VAL A 196 -1.15 0.50 8.70
CA VAL A 196 -2.48 0.35 8.09
C VAL A 196 -2.57 -0.93 7.26
N VAL A 197 -1.54 -1.24 6.47
CA VAL A 197 -1.51 -2.46 5.66
C VAL A 197 -1.50 -3.71 6.55
N TRP A 198 -0.68 -3.70 7.61
CA TRP A 198 -0.62 -4.79 8.57
C TRP A 198 -1.97 -5.03 9.27
N LEU A 199 -2.52 -3.98 9.87
CA LEU A 199 -3.78 -4.06 10.60
C LEU A 199 -4.99 -4.28 9.68
N GLY A 200 -4.92 -3.81 8.43
CA GLY A 200 -5.91 -4.10 7.39
C GLY A 200 -5.98 -5.60 7.06
N ASN A 201 -4.85 -6.29 7.11
CA ASN A 201 -4.79 -7.76 7.02
C ASN A 201 -5.31 -8.46 8.28
N ALA A 202 -5.33 -7.80 9.44
CA ALA A 202 -5.98 -8.31 10.64
C ALA A 202 -7.51 -8.09 10.63
N ALA A 203 -7.97 -7.02 9.98
CA ALA A 203 -9.38 -6.63 9.97
C ALA A 203 -10.26 -7.54 9.10
N ARG A 204 -11.49 -7.78 9.57
CA ARG A 204 -12.46 -8.70 8.94
C ARG A 204 -13.56 -8.01 8.19
N ASP A 205 -14.05 -6.90 8.73
CA ASP A 205 -15.15 -6.16 8.14
C ASP A 205 -14.67 -4.82 7.55
N THR A 206 -15.46 -4.32 6.61
CA THR A 206 -15.16 -3.09 5.87
C THR A 206 -15.24 -1.86 6.77
N ILE A 207 -16.08 -1.86 7.82
CA ILE A 207 -16.24 -0.70 8.72
C ILE A 207 -14.98 -0.52 9.56
N ALA A 208 -14.46 -1.60 10.16
CA ALA A 208 -13.20 -1.58 10.89
C ALA A 208 -12.03 -1.11 10.01
N ARG A 209 -11.97 -1.58 8.75
CA ARG A 209 -10.97 -1.11 7.78
C ARG A 209 -11.12 0.38 7.50
N LEU A 210 -12.34 0.84 7.25
CA LEU A 210 -12.62 2.26 6.98
C LEU A 210 -12.21 3.13 8.18
N LEU A 211 -12.58 2.76 9.40
CA LEU A 211 -12.21 3.49 10.61
C LEU A 211 -10.69 3.54 10.81
N LEU A 212 -10.02 2.43 10.55
CA LEU A 212 -8.57 2.33 10.65
C LEU A 212 -7.87 3.24 9.64
N ILE A 213 -8.29 3.19 8.38
CA ILE A 213 -7.80 4.09 7.33
C ILE A 213 -8.05 5.55 7.76
N TYR A 214 -9.28 5.88 8.14
CA TYR A 214 -9.66 7.23 8.53
C TYR A 214 -8.78 7.75 9.67
N ILE A 215 -8.68 7.01 10.78
CA ILE A 215 -7.95 7.44 11.97
C ILE A 215 -6.46 7.64 11.67
N VAL A 216 -5.84 6.71 10.93
CA VAL A 216 -4.40 6.80 10.66
C VAL A 216 -4.09 7.96 9.70
N PHE A 217 -4.80 8.09 8.59
CA PHE A 217 -4.54 9.20 7.66
C PHE A 217 -4.96 10.56 8.23
N TYR A 218 -5.98 10.60 9.09
CA TYR A 218 -6.30 11.81 9.85
C TYR A 218 -5.15 12.18 10.80
N THR A 219 -4.56 11.19 11.46
CA THR A 219 -3.39 11.39 12.33
C THR A 219 -2.20 11.94 11.55
N ILE A 220 -1.95 11.45 10.33
CA ILE A 220 -0.88 11.97 9.46
C ILE A 220 -1.03 13.49 9.25
N ALA A 221 -2.23 13.97 8.93
CA ALA A 221 -2.47 15.39 8.73
C ALA A 221 -2.44 16.21 10.02
N VAL A 222 -3.05 15.73 11.10
CA VAL A 222 -3.09 16.46 12.38
C VAL A 222 -1.71 16.54 13.03
N ALA A 223 -0.90 15.50 12.92
CA ALA A 223 0.46 15.46 13.44
C ALA A 223 1.50 16.14 12.52
N ASP A 224 1.04 16.79 11.44
CA ASP A 224 1.89 17.52 10.50
C ASP A 224 3.00 16.63 9.90
N LEU A 225 2.62 15.42 9.49
CA LEU A 225 3.49 14.45 8.83
C LEU A 225 3.32 14.51 7.31
N PHE A 226 4.39 14.21 6.57
CA PHE A 226 4.38 14.29 5.11
C PHE A 226 4.30 12.91 4.47
N HIS A 227 3.25 12.69 3.67
CA HIS A 227 3.07 11.50 2.86
C HIS A 227 3.51 11.76 1.41
N VAL A 228 4.29 10.85 0.82
CA VAL A 228 4.96 11.08 -0.48
C VAL A 228 4.03 11.39 -1.64
N ILE A 229 2.85 10.77 -1.71
CA ILE A 229 1.92 10.99 -2.83
C ILE A 229 1.07 12.26 -2.64
N THR A 230 0.77 12.67 -1.39
CA THR A 230 0.13 13.97 -1.15
C THR A 230 1.13 15.10 -1.36
N ALA A 231 2.37 14.92 -0.91
CA ALA A 231 3.45 15.88 -1.15
C ALA A 231 3.73 16.05 -2.66
N ALA A 232 3.60 14.99 -3.47
CA ALA A 232 3.66 15.13 -4.93
C ALA A 232 2.55 16.05 -5.46
N CYS A 233 1.31 15.86 -4.97
CA CYS A 233 0.17 16.72 -5.29
C CYS A 233 0.43 18.18 -4.91
N ASP A 234 0.95 18.41 -3.69
CA ASP A 234 1.30 19.74 -3.16
C ASP A 234 2.35 20.43 -4.02
N VAL A 235 3.43 19.71 -4.35
CA VAL A 235 4.53 20.21 -5.19
C VAL A 235 4.04 20.57 -6.58
N PHE A 236 3.31 19.69 -7.25
CA PHE A 236 2.78 19.97 -8.59
C PHE A 236 1.85 21.18 -8.56
N TYR A 237 0.93 21.22 -7.60
CA TYR A 237 0.00 22.34 -7.47
C TYR A 237 0.75 23.67 -7.27
N PHE A 238 1.72 23.68 -6.36
CA PHE A 238 2.56 24.86 -6.10
C PHE A 238 3.33 25.31 -7.33
N VAL A 239 3.92 24.38 -8.09
CA VAL A 239 4.63 24.66 -9.35
C VAL A 239 3.69 25.25 -10.40
N PHE A 240 2.49 24.68 -10.58
CA PHE A 240 1.54 25.17 -11.58
C PHE A 240 0.98 26.55 -11.26
N VAL A 241 0.79 26.87 -9.97
CA VAL A 241 0.26 28.18 -9.55
C VAL A 241 1.35 29.27 -9.49
N ASN A 242 2.58 28.93 -9.05
CA ASN A 242 3.63 29.93 -8.79
C ASN A 242 4.77 29.94 -9.82
N GLY A 243 4.81 28.99 -10.77
CA GLY A 243 5.90 28.88 -11.74
C GLY A 243 7.25 28.49 -11.12
N SER A 244 7.23 27.73 -10.02
CA SER A 244 8.45 27.31 -9.31
C SER A 244 9.31 26.33 -10.10
N GLY A 245 10.62 26.37 -9.87
CA GLY A 245 11.58 25.48 -10.52
C GLY A 245 11.52 24.03 -10.01
N VAL A 246 12.16 23.13 -10.74
CA VAL A 246 12.22 21.69 -10.41
C VAL A 246 13.00 21.36 -9.12
N SER A 247 13.68 22.34 -8.51
CA SER A 247 14.47 22.13 -7.28
C SER A 247 13.61 21.72 -6.09
N ILE A 248 12.33 22.11 -6.06
CA ILE A 248 11.36 21.71 -5.02
C ILE A 248 11.24 20.19 -4.88
N PHE A 249 11.43 19.42 -5.96
CA PHE A 249 11.41 17.96 -5.89
C PHE A 249 12.58 17.42 -5.07
N TYR A 250 13.73 18.10 -5.08
CA TYR A 250 14.89 17.74 -4.27
C TYR A 250 14.79 18.29 -2.84
N GLU A 251 14.34 19.54 -2.71
CA GLU A 251 14.29 20.26 -1.42
C GLU A 251 13.20 19.74 -0.49
N PHE A 252 12.05 19.34 -1.04
CA PHE A 252 10.90 18.88 -0.26
C PHE A 252 10.46 17.46 -0.60
N TRP A 253 10.23 17.11 -1.88
CA TRP A 253 9.63 15.80 -2.20
C TRP A 253 10.57 14.60 -1.95
N LEU A 254 11.86 14.75 -2.24
CA LEU A 254 12.87 13.69 -2.07
C LEU A 254 13.02 13.23 -0.61
N PRO A 255 13.21 14.11 0.40
CA PRO A 255 13.24 13.66 1.79
C PRO A 255 11.93 12.99 2.20
N VAL A 256 10.78 13.44 1.65
CA VAL A 256 9.50 12.80 1.90
C VAL A 256 9.46 11.37 1.35
N LEU A 257 9.88 11.17 0.11
CA LEU A 257 9.98 9.85 -0.52
C LEU A 257 10.88 8.93 0.32
N LEU A 258 12.11 9.36 0.60
CA LEU A 258 13.08 8.58 1.36
C LEU A 258 12.57 8.22 2.76
N GLY A 259 11.99 9.21 3.47
CA GLY A 259 11.41 8.98 4.79
C GLY A 259 10.29 7.94 4.73
N ASN A 260 9.31 8.11 3.84
CA ASN A 260 8.19 7.17 3.73
C ASN A 260 8.68 5.75 3.39
N THR A 261 9.63 5.60 2.47
CA THR A 261 10.21 4.29 2.12
C THR A 261 10.90 3.64 3.33
N VAL A 262 11.77 4.38 4.02
CA VAL A 262 12.50 3.87 5.18
C VAL A 262 11.54 3.50 6.31
N GLY A 263 10.56 4.36 6.61
CA GLY A 263 9.56 4.13 7.64
C GLY A 263 8.69 2.88 7.37
N GLY A 264 8.27 2.69 6.12
CA GLY A 264 7.49 1.52 5.73
C GLY A 264 8.28 0.21 5.85
N VAL A 265 9.52 0.21 5.34
CA VAL A 265 10.44 -0.95 5.43
C VAL A 265 10.82 -1.26 6.88
N PHE A 266 10.99 -0.24 7.73
CA PHE A 266 11.39 -0.42 9.13
C PHE A 266 10.36 -1.22 9.92
N LEU A 267 9.05 -0.93 9.77
CA LEU A 267 8.00 -1.71 10.42
C LEU A 267 8.06 -3.19 9.99
N VAL A 268 8.27 -3.45 8.70
CA VAL A 268 8.45 -4.81 8.20
C VAL A 268 9.63 -5.49 8.89
N GLY A 269 10.77 -4.81 8.98
CA GLY A 269 11.96 -5.36 9.65
C GLY A 269 11.66 -5.79 11.09
N LEU A 270 10.92 -4.98 11.85
CA LEU A 270 10.56 -5.28 13.23
C LEU A 270 9.61 -6.48 13.34
N VAL A 271 8.55 -6.50 12.51
CA VAL A 271 7.54 -7.57 12.52
C VAL A 271 8.12 -8.89 11.99
N ASN A 272 8.94 -8.82 10.93
CA ASN A 272 9.54 -9.97 10.28
C ASN A 272 10.65 -10.62 11.13
N PHE A 273 11.45 -9.82 11.84
CA PHE A 273 12.44 -10.35 12.79
C PHE A 273 11.78 -11.20 13.88
N ALA A 274 10.57 -10.85 14.31
CA ALA A 274 9.84 -11.60 15.32
C ALA A 274 9.20 -12.91 14.83
N GLN A 275 9.00 -13.08 13.51
CA GLN A 275 8.15 -14.15 12.97
C GLN A 275 8.86 -15.16 12.07
N VAL A 276 9.93 -14.77 11.36
CA VAL A 276 10.66 -15.67 10.44
C VAL A 276 11.34 -16.83 11.17
N GLU A 277 11.70 -16.67 12.44
CA GLU A 277 12.28 -17.77 13.23
C GLU A 277 11.29 -18.93 13.49
N GLN A 278 9.98 -18.72 13.32
CA GLN A 278 8.97 -19.68 13.77
C GLN A 278 8.41 -20.59 12.67
N HIS A 279 8.44 -20.19 11.38
CA HIS A 279 7.82 -20.99 10.30
C HIS A 279 8.55 -20.88 8.95
N PRO A 280 9.42 -21.84 8.57
CA PRO A 280 9.86 -21.98 7.19
C PRO A 280 8.67 -22.41 6.31
N TYR A 281 8.37 -21.64 5.27
CA TYR A 281 7.33 -21.95 4.27
C TYR A 281 7.66 -23.28 3.57
N PRO A 282 6.96 -24.40 3.87
CA PRO A 282 7.43 -25.73 3.44
C PRO A 282 7.35 -25.95 1.93
N GLU A 283 6.45 -25.23 1.24
CA GLU A 283 6.15 -25.46 -0.19
C GLU A 283 6.63 -24.34 -1.11
N ALA A 284 7.15 -23.24 -0.58
CA ALA A 284 7.54 -22.09 -1.39
C ALA A 284 9.03 -22.15 -1.77
N ARG A 285 9.34 -21.96 -3.05
CA ARG A 285 10.72 -21.91 -3.54
C ARG A 285 11.45 -20.69 -2.96
N VAL A 286 12.43 -20.94 -2.10
CA VAL A 286 13.33 -19.92 -1.56
C VAL A 286 14.42 -19.59 -2.58
N LEU A 287 14.62 -18.31 -2.89
CA LEU A 287 15.64 -17.85 -3.83
C LEU A 287 17.05 -17.93 -3.21
N SER A 288 18.04 -18.34 -4.02
CA SER A 288 19.45 -18.21 -3.65
C SER A 288 19.86 -16.73 -3.53
N PRO A 289 20.94 -16.38 -2.80
CA PRO A 289 21.39 -14.99 -2.69
C PRO A 289 21.63 -14.30 -4.04
N ARG A 290 22.10 -15.04 -5.05
CA ARG A 290 22.28 -14.53 -6.41
C ARG A 290 20.94 -14.27 -7.11
N GLU A 291 19.97 -15.17 -6.97
CA GLU A 291 18.63 -14.98 -7.54
C GLU A 291 17.88 -13.84 -6.85
N LEU A 292 18.02 -13.72 -5.53
CA LEU A 292 17.46 -12.63 -4.74
C LEU A 292 17.90 -11.26 -5.28
N LEU A 293 19.19 -11.09 -5.56
CA LEU A 293 19.76 -9.80 -5.96
C LEU A 293 19.65 -9.51 -7.46
N PHE A 294 19.68 -10.52 -8.31
CA PHE A 294 19.88 -10.33 -9.76
C PHE A 294 18.85 -11.01 -10.66
N SER A 295 17.85 -11.72 -10.12
CA SER A 295 16.80 -12.33 -10.94
C SER A 295 15.55 -11.44 -11.04
N TRP A 296 14.59 -11.88 -11.84
CA TRP A 296 13.24 -11.32 -11.94
C TRP A 296 12.18 -12.30 -11.41
N LYS A 297 12.61 -13.23 -10.55
CA LYS A 297 11.73 -14.26 -9.98
C LYS A 297 10.97 -13.68 -8.79
N GLY A 298 9.73 -14.10 -8.64
CA GLY A 298 8.93 -13.82 -7.46
C GLY A 298 7.67 -14.65 -7.44
N GLY A 299 7.19 -14.86 -6.21
CA GLY A 299 5.93 -15.53 -5.90
C GLY A 299 5.98 -17.06 -5.93
N GLN A 300 4.91 -17.67 -5.43
CA GLN A 300 4.72 -19.12 -5.55
C GLN A 300 4.45 -19.46 -7.02
N THR A 301 5.50 -19.84 -7.76
CA THR A 301 5.32 -20.44 -9.07
C THR A 301 4.71 -21.83 -8.91
N ASN A 302 3.39 -21.89 -8.77
CA ASN A 302 2.54 -23.05 -9.03
C ASN A 302 1.22 -22.54 -9.62
N THR A 303 1.26 -22.02 -10.84
CA THR A 303 0.13 -22.26 -11.73
C THR A 303 0.19 -23.76 -12.02
N PRO A 304 -0.79 -24.60 -11.63
CA PRO A 304 -0.93 -25.87 -12.31
C PRO A 304 -1.16 -25.49 -13.76
N ALA A 305 -0.23 -25.83 -14.66
CA ALA A 305 -0.58 -25.91 -16.06
C ALA A 305 -1.86 -26.76 -16.09
N HIS A 306 -2.97 -26.17 -16.54
CA HIS A 306 -4.11 -26.97 -16.95
C HIS A 306 -3.52 -28.00 -17.93
N SER A 307 -3.43 -29.25 -17.47
CA SER A 307 -3.10 -30.39 -18.30
C SER A 307 -4.28 -30.57 -19.23
N THR A 308 -4.30 -29.80 -20.32
CA THR A 308 -5.07 -30.13 -21.52
C THR A 308 -4.34 -31.29 -22.20
N ASP A 309 -4.41 -32.46 -21.57
CA ASP A 309 -4.09 -33.77 -22.15
C ASP A 309 -5.14 -34.76 -21.62
N GLU A 310 -6.42 -34.45 -21.87
CA GLU A 310 -7.40 -35.52 -22.04
C GLU A 310 -7.34 -35.95 -23.49
N GLU A 311 -6.48 -36.94 -23.73
CA GLU A 311 -6.52 -37.84 -24.86
C GLU A 311 -7.98 -38.25 -25.14
N SER A 312 -8.53 -37.72 -26.23
CA SER A 312 -9.70 -38.28 -26.88
C SER A 312 -9.34 -39.67 -27.39
N LYS A 313 -9.55 -40.70 -26.57
CA LYS A 313 -9.63 -42.08 -27.07
C LYS A 313 -10.91 -42.22 -27.88
N PRO A 314 -10.84 -42.59 -29.18
CA PRO A 314 -12.03 -43.01 -29.89
C PRO A 314 -12.47 -44.35 -29.32
N ILE A 315 -13.72 -44.43 -28.90
CA ILE A 315 -14.39 -45.69 -28.57
C ILE A 315 -14.56 -46.45 -29.88
N SER A 316 -13.79 -47.52 -30.06
CA SER A 316 -14.04 -48.57 -31.04
C SER A 316 -14.66 -49.76 -30.32
N GLU A 317 -15.98 -49.91 -30.46
CA GLU A 317 -16.78 -51.13 -30.74
C GLU A 317 -18.28 -50.83 -30.57
#